data_AF-Q8BKR7-F1
#
_entry.id   AF-Q8BKR7-F1
#
_cell.length_a   1.000
_cell.length_b   1.000
_cell.length_c   1.000
_cell.angle_alpha   90.00
_cell.angle_beta   90.00
_cell.angle_gamma   90.00
#
_symmetry.space_group_name_H-M   'P 1'
#
loop_
_entity.id
_entity.type
_entity.pdbx_description
1 polymer ?
#
loop_
_entity_poly.entity_id
_entity_poly.type
_entity_poly.pdbx_seq_one_letter_code
_entity_poly.pdbx_strand_id
1 'polypeptide(L)'
;MLGKKGSKSSISVYLTLNQETSDSSSASVCSIDSMDDLKSSNSECSSSESFVFPPGCMHAPSASSTSTSFSSKEENSLRNSLKMKIFSKNVSKCITPDGRTICVGDIVWAKIYGFPWWPARILTITVSRKDNGLLARQEARISWFASPTTSSLALSQLSPFLENFQLRFNKKRKGLYRRAITEAAKAAKQLTPEVRALLTQFET
;
A
#
# COMPACT_ATOMS: atom_id res chain seq x y z
N MET A 1 44.55 56.05 -34.05
CA MET A 1 45.77 55.56 -33.35
C MET A 1 45.34 54.85 -32.08
N LEU A 2 45.87 53.63 -31.86
CA LEU A 2 45.87 52.84 -30.62
C LEU A 2 44.50 52.45 -30.01
N GLY A 3 44.22 51.20 -29.66
CA GLY A 3 45.02 49.98 -29.62
C GLY A 3 44.19 48.89 -28.93
N LYS A 4 44.21 47.68 -29.48
CA LYS A 4 43.62 46.46 -28.91
C LYS A 4 44.27 46.11 -27.57
N LYS A 5 43.50 45.55 -26.62
CA LYS A 5 44.02 44.47 -25.76
C LYS A 5 42.90 43.61 -25.18
N GLY A 6 42.81 42.37 -25.68
CA GLY A 6 41.98 41.33 -25.12
C GLY A 6 42.56 40.85 -23.79
N SER A 7 41.70 40.72 -22.78
CA SER A 7 42.05 40.14 -21.50
C SER A 7 41.85 38.62 -21.58
N LYS A 8 42.95 37.87 -21.61
CA LYS A 8 42.97 36.42 -21.43
C LYS A 8 43.02 36.15 -19.93
N SER A 9 41.91 35.76 -19.31
CA SER A 9 41.92 35.25 -17.93
C SER A 9 42.32 33.78 -17.95
N SER A 10 43.49 33.47 -17.40
CA SER A 10 43.97 32.11 -17.17
C SER A 10 43.18 31.45 -16.05
N ILE A 11 42.64 30.26 -16.31
CA ILE A 11 42.00 29.41 -15.30
C ILE A 11 43.12 28.61 -14.62
N SER A 12 43.36 28.87 -13.33
CA SER A 12 44.21 28.03 -12.48
C SER A 12 43.32 27.12 -11.64
N VAL A 13 43.40 25.81 -11.86
CA VAL A 13 42.71 24.79 -11.08
C VAL A 13 43.66 24.30 -9.99
N TYR A 14 43.33 24.59 -8.72
CA TYR A 14 43.99 23.97 -7.58
C TYR A 14 43.18 22.73 -7.17
N LEU A 15 43.76 21.56 -7.38
CA LEU A 15 43.27 20.30 -6.85
C LEU A 15 43.91 20.09 -5.47
N THR A 16 43.15 20.31 -4.40
CA THR A 16 43.58 19.94 -3.05
C THR A 16 43.12 18.51 -2.77
N LEU A 17 44.06 17.58 -2.93
CA LEU A 17 43.91 16.17 -2.62
C LEU A 17 44.26 15.94 -1.15
N ASN A 18 43.25 15.75 -0.31
CA ASN A 18 43.45 15.23 1.04
C ASN A 18 43.51 13.70 0.96
N GLN A 19 44.72 13.16 0.84
CA GLN A 19 45.07 11.81 1.28
C GLN A 19 45.55 11.88 2.74
N GLU A 20 45.59 10.70 3.39
CA GLU A 20 46.03 10.40 4.76
C GLU A 20 44.88 10.40 5.79
N THR A 21 44.63 9.38 6.61
CA THR A 21 45.40 8.19 7.03
C THR A 21 44.43 7.13 7.57
N SER A 22 44.67 5.85 7.28
CA SER A 22 44.32 4.76 8.21
C SER A 22 45.50 4.56 9.16
N ASP A 23 45.26 4.46 10.47
CA ASP A 23 45.92 3.47 11.34
C ASP A 23 45.42 3.50 12.80
N SER A 24 45.23 2.28 13.32
CA SER A 24 45.45 1.78 14.69
C SER A 24 44.63 2.26 15.93
N SER A 25 43.71 1.37 16.32
CA SER A 25 43.56 0.67 17.62
C SER A 25 43.86 1.38 18.96
N SER A 26 42.84 1.46 19.82
CA SER A 26 42.99 1.23 21.27
C SER A 26 41.65 0.81 21.90
N ALA A 27 41.65 -0.32 22.60
CA ALA A 27 40.52 -0.91 23.29
C ALA A 27 40.06 -0.09 24.50
N SER A 28 38.76 -0.13 24.81
CA SER A 28 38.27 0.04 26.18
C SER A 28 37.00 -0.78 26.40
N VAL A 29 37.15 -1.80 27.24
CA VAL A 29 36.08 -2.61 27.83
C VAL A 29 35.53 -1.84 29.03
N CYS A 30 34.21 -1.68 29.10
CA CYS A 30 33.50 -1.41 30.35
C CYS A 30 32.20 -2.22 30.34
N SER A 31 32.20 -3.35 31.03
CA SER A 31 30.98 -4.01 31.49
C SER A 31 30.42 -3.23 32.68
N ILE A 32 29.10 -3.05 32.75
CA ILE A 32 28.41 -3.08 34.04
C ILE A 32 26.98 -3.60 33.82
N ASP A 33 26.71 -4.66 34.57
CA ASP A 33 25.50 -5.43 34.71
C ASP A 33 24.48 -4.66 35.54
N SER A 34 23.18 -4.77 35.22
CA SER A 34 22.15 -4.69 36.27
C SER A 34 20.89 -5.42 35.82
N MET A 35 20.83 -6.65 36.31
CA MET A 35 19.64 -7.43 36.60
C MET A 35 18.52 -6.57 37.22
N ASP A 36 17.28 -6.76 36.75
CA ASP A 36 16.14 -6.94 37.64
C ASP A 36 15.09 -7.80 36.94
N ASP A 37 14.56 -8.70 37.74
CA ASP A 37 14.03 -9.99 37.37
C ASP A 37 12.55 -10.06 37.80
N LEU A 38 11.80 -10.93 37.12
CA LEU A 38 10.48 -11.46 37.50
C LEU A 38 9.24 -10.54 37.37
N LYS A 39 8.30 -10.92 36.49
CA LYS A 39 7.26 -11.90 36.83
C LYS A 39 6.30 -12.14 35.65
N SER A 40 6.32 -13.38 35.16
CA SER A 40 5.33 -13.97 34.26
C SER A 40 3.97 -14.16 34.95
N SER A 41 2.86 -14.02 34.21
CA SER A 41 1.86 -15.09 33.99
C SER A 41 0.50 -14.56 33.51
N ASN A 42 0.15 -14.99 32.29
CA ASN A 42 -1.12 -15.53 31.78
C ASN A 42 -2.44 -15.27 32.54
N SER A 43 -3.47 -14.85 31.80
CA SER A 43 -4.74 -15.59 31.69
C SER A 43 -5.60 -15.09 30.52
N GLU A 44 -6.40 -16.02 29.99
CA GLU A 44 -7.25 -15.89 28.82
C GLU A 44 -8.65 -15.33 29.11
N CYS A 45 -9.34 -14.97 28.02
CA CYS A 45 -10.75 -15.19 27.73
C CYS A 45 -11.86 -14.37 28.45
N SER A 46 -12.59 -13.64 27.61
CA SER A 46 -14.05 -13.47 27.57
C SER A 46 -14.80 -13.06 28.84
N SER A 47 -15.49 -11.91 28.77
CA SER A 47 -16.90 -11.86 29.16
C SER A 47 -17.60 -10.68 28.50
N SER A 48 -18.64 -11.05 27.76
CA SER A 48 -19.70 -10.23 27.21
C SER A 48 -20.49 -9.52 28.32
N GLU A 49 -20.91 -8.30 28.03
CA GLU A 49 -21.83 -7.54 28.87
C GLU A 49 -23.19 -8.24 28.96
N SER A 50 -23.69 -8.27 30.20
CA SER A 50 -24.88 -8.96 30.68
C SER A 50 -26.16 -8.15 30.47
N PHE A 51 -27.25 -8.83 30.12
CA PHE A 51 -28.59 -8.44 30.57
C PHE A 51 -29.24 -9.62 31.28
N VAL A 52 -29.66 -9.36 32.52
CA VAL A 52 -30.20 -10.27 33.54
C VAL A 52 -31.72 -10.23 33.49
N PHE A 53 -32.42 -11.39 33.48
CA PHE A 53 -33.68 -11.63 34.21
C PHE A 53 -33.91 -13.17 34.42
N PRO A 54 -34.58 -13.61 35.52
CA PRO A 54 -34.30 -14.88 36.25
C PRO A 54 -35.18 -16.10 35.87
N PRO A 55 -34.87 -17.32 36.40
CA PRO A 55 -35.50 -18.58 36.01
C PRO A 55 -36.67 -19.00 36.91
N GLY A 56 -37.67 -19.66 36.32
CA GLY A 56 -38.73 -20.38 37.02
C GLY A 56 -39.25 -21.49 36.11
N CYS A 57 -38.81 -22.71 36.38
CA CYS A 57 -39.24 -23.94 35.72
C CYS A 57 -40.63 -24.35 36.24
N MET A 58 -41.52 -24.85 35.37
CA MET A 58 -42.17 -26.16 35.50
C MET A 58 -43.10 -26.42 34.29
N HIS A 59 -43.22 -27.73 33.97
CA HIS A 59 -44.20 -28.40 33.10
C HIS A 59 -43.72 -28.87 31.71
N ALA A 60 -43.27 -30.13 31.69
CA ALA A 60 -43.50 -31.09 30.61
C ALA A 60 -44.80 -31.89 30.91
N PRO A 61 -45.25 -32.86 30.08
CA PRO A 61 -45.12 -33.07 28.63
C PRO A 61 -46.50 -33.33 27.96
N SER A 62 -46.55 -33.42 26.62
CA SER A 62 -47.46 -34.35 25.92
C SER A 62 -47.03 -34.53 24.45
N ALA A 63 -46.97 -35.78 24.01
CA ALA A 63 -46.52 -36.24 22.71
C ALA A 63 -47.69 -36.59 21.78
N SER A 64 -47.41 -36.61 20.46
CA SER A 64 -48.04 -37.45 19.41
C SER A 64 -49.51 -37.16 19.04
N SER A 65 -50.04 -37.16 17.81
CA SER A 65 -49.66 -37.50 16.42
C SER A 65 -50.76 -36.88 15.50
N THR A 66 -50.61 -36.59 14.20
CA THR A 66 -50.95 -37.50 13.06
C THR A 66 -51.30 -36.67 11.80
N SER A 67 -50.68 -37.00 10.65
CA SER A 67 -51.11 -36.88 9.22
C SER A 67 -51.53 -35.50 8.64
N THR A 68 -51.28 -35.12 7.37
CA THR A 68 -51.32 -35.88 6.11
C THR A 68 -50.66 -35.08 4.98
N SER A 69 -50.16 -35.80 3.98
CA SER A 69 -49.47 -35.43 2.74
C SER A 69 -50.10 -34.36 1.83
N PHE A 70 -49.27 -33.53 1.20
CA PHE A 70 -49.47 -33.16 -0.21
C PHE A 70 -48.13 -33.20 -0.97
N SER A 71 -48.12 -34.10 -1.96
CA SER A 71 -47.13 -34.23 -3.01
C SER A 71 -47.19 -33.04 -3.95
N SER A 72 -46.06 -32.38 -4.20
CA SER A 72 -45.82 -31.77 -5.51
C SER A 72 -44.41 -32.13 -5.98
N LYS A 73 -44.41 -32.89 -7.07
CA LYS A 73 -43.24 -33.27 -7.87
C LYS A 73 -42.61 -32.02 -8.50
N GLU A 74 -41.33 -32.19 -8.79
CA GLU A 74 -40.55 -31.50 -9.82
C GLU A 74 -41.37 -30.70 -10.84
N GLU A 75 -41.04 -29.42 -11.02
CA GLU A 75 -40.52 -28.91 -12.29
C GLU A 75 -40.05 -27.44 -12.13
N ASN A 76 -39.18 -27.03 -13.03
CA ASN A 76 -38.56 -25.71 -13.19
C ASN A 76 -37.28 -25.50 -12.35
N SER A 77 -36.19 -26.17 -12.71
CA SER A 77 -35.32 -25.74 -13.82
C SER A 77 -34.88 -24.28 -13.66
N LEU A 78 -33.55 -24.08 -13.63
CA LEU A 78 -32.85 -22.79 -13.78
C LEU A 78 -32.75 -21.82 -12.59
N ARG A 79 -32.77 -22.29 -11.33
CA ARG A 79 -32.19 -21.51 -10.21
C ARG A 79 -30.77 -21.92 -9.84
N ASN A 80 -30.02 -22.45 -10.80
CA ASN A 80 -28.59 -22.14 -10.83
C ASN A 80 -28.47 -20.67 -11.23
N SER A 81 -28.72 -19.79 -10.26
CA SER A 81 -28.45 -18.36 -10.37
C SER A 81 -27.07 -18.25 -11.00
N LEU A 82 -27.02 -17.70 -12.22
CA LEU A 82 -25.81 -17.41 -12.98
C LEU A 82 -24.99 -16.38 -12.17
N LYS A 83 -24.42 -16.81 -11.05
CA LYS A 83 -23.45 -16.05 -10.28
C LYS A 83 -22.19 -16.08 -11.14
N MET A 84 -22.10 -15.07 -12.01
CA MET A 84 -20.94 -14.80 -12.85
C MET A 84 -19.70 -14.91 -11.96
N LYS A 85 -18.82 -15.86 -12.28
CA LYS A 85 -17.61 -16.08 -11.48
C LYS A 85 -16.63 -14.95 -11.75
N ILE A 86 -16.15 -14.28 -10.70
CA ILE A 86 -15.13 -13.23 -10.81
C ILE A 86 -13.77 -13.85 -10.47
N PHE A 87 -12.85 -13.82 -11.42
CA PHE A 87 -11.47 -14.22 -11.25
C PHE A 87 -10.60 -12.98 -10.99
N SER A 88 -9.73 -13.03 -9.99
CA SER A 88 -8.81 -11.93 -9.67
C SER A 88 -7.36 -12.40 -9.80
N LYS A 89 -6.55 -11.66 -10.55
CA LYS A 89 -5.10 -11.92 -10.71
C LYS A 89 -4.32 -10.70 -10.24
N ASN A 90 -3.20 -10.95 -9.56
CA ASN A 90 -2.21 -9.91 -9.30
C ASN A 90 -1.33 -9.77 -10.55
N VAL A 91 -1.19 -8.54 -11.03
CA VAL A 91 -0.40 -8.19 -12.21
C VAL A 91 0.70 -7.22 -11.80
N SER A 92 1.79 -7.20 -12.56
CA SER A 92 2.90 -6.29 -12.27
C SER A 92 2.72 -4.91 -12.90
N LYS A 93 1.89 -4.83 -13.95
CA LYS A 93 1.59 -3.63 -14.72
C LYS A 93 0.15 -3.65 -15.20
N CYS A 94 -0.43 -2.47 -15.39
CA CYS A 94 -1.75 -2.33 -15.98
C CYS A 94 -1.94 -0.96 -16.61
N ILE A 95 -2.95 -0.86 -17.50
CA ILE A 95 -3.28 0.40 -18.18
C ILE A 95 -4.41 1.08 -17.40
N THR A 96 -4.21 2.34 -17.03
CA THR A 96 -5.24 3.18 -16.42
C THR A 96 -6.27 3.64 -17.47
N PRO A 97 -7.48 4.05 -17.07
CA PRO A 97 -8.53 4.46 -18.03
C PRO A 97 -8.16 5.63 -18.94
N ASP A 98 -7.16 6.42 -18.56
CA ASP A 98 -6.58 7.52 -19.33
C ASP A 98 -5.50 7.07 -20.35
N GLY A 99 -5.29 5.75 -20.51
CA GLY A 99 -4.34 5.16 -21.44
C GLY A 99 -2.89 5.09 -20.94
N ARG A 100 -2.61 5.50 -19.70
CA ARG A 100 -1.25 5.43 -19.14
C ARG A 100 -0.95 4.04 -18.57
N THR A 101 0.33 3.69 -18.50
CA THR A 101 0.75 2.45 -17.84
C THR A 101 1.17 2.77 -16.41
N ILE A 102 0.66 1.99 -15.45
CA ILE A 102 1.14 1.98 -14.07
C ILE A 102 1.72 0.61 -13.75
N CYS A 103 2.80 0.60 -12.99
CA CYS A 103 3.51 -0.59 -12.55
C CYS A 103 3.61 -0.66 -11.03
N VAL A 104 3.82 -1.86 -10.52
CA VAL A 104 4.25 -2.07 -9.14
C VAL A 104 5.54 -1.28 -8.90
N GLY A 105 5.61 -0.58 -7.77
CA GLY A 105 6.71 0.31 -7.40
C GLY A 105 6.55 1.76 -7.83
N ASP A 106 5.65 2.07 -8.77
CA ASP A 106 5.42 3.45 -9.23
C ASP A 106 4.94 4.36 -8.09
N ILE A 107 5.36 5.62 -8.19
CA ILE A 107 4.97 6.68 -7.27
C ILE A 107 3.78 7.41 -7.87
N VAL A 108 2.70 7.49 -7.11
CA VAL A 108 1.44 8.09 -7.52
C VAL A 108 0.93 9.08 -6.49
N TRP A 109 0.15 10.04 -6.95
CA TRP A 109 -0.81 10.75 -6.12
C TRP A 109 -2.03 9.86 -5.93
N ALA A 110 -2.49 9.73 -4.69
CA ALA A 110 -3.68 8.98 -4.36
C ALA A 110 -4.68 9.88 -3.60
N LYS A 111 -5.96 9.66 -3.86
CA LYS A 111 -7.05 10.41 -3.24
C LYS A 111 -8.03 9.50 -2.53
N ILE A 112 -8.19 9.73 -1.24
CA ILE A 112 -9.26 9.14 -0.43
C ILE A 112 -10.20 10.23 0.10
N TYR A 113 -11.38 9.82 0.56
CA TYR A 113 -12.34 10.74 1.16
C TYR A 113 -11.79 11.36 2.45
N GLY A 114 -12.10 12.64 2.71
CA GLY A 114 -11.65 13.35 3.92
C GLY A 114 -10.19 13.81 3.94
N PHE A 115 -9.32 13.30 3.05
CA PHE A 115 -7.91 13.68 2.99
C PHE A 115 -7.54 14.38 1.67
N PRO A 116 -6.52 15.25 1.64
CA PRO A 116 -6.02 15.81 0.39
C PRO A 116 -5.35 14.73 -0.47
N TRP A 117 -5.00 15.10 -1.71
CA TRP A 117 -4.10 14.29 -2.51
C TRP A 117 -2.78 14.08 -1.76
N TRP A 118 -2.38 12.83 -1.63
CA TRP A 118 -1.19 12.44 -0.89
C TRP A 118 -0.35 11.46 -1.73
N PRO A 119 0.99 11.55 -1.68
CA PRO A 119 1.84 10.62 -2.43
C PRO A 119 1.82 9.22 -1.83
N ALA A 120 1.83 8.22 -2.69
CA ALA A 120 1.87 6.80 -2.31
C ALA A 120 2.71 5.99 -3.30
N ARG A 121 3.16 4.81 -2.87
CA ARG A 121 3.84 3.81 -3.70
C ARG A 121 2.89 2.65 -4.00
N ILE A 122 2.84 2.21 -5.25
CA ILE A 122 2.10 1.00 -5.63
C ILE A 122 2.85 -0.24 -5.12
N LEU A 123 2.17 -1.07 -4.34
CA LEU A 123 2.68 -2.34 -3.81
C LEU A 123 2.23 -3.53 -4.67
N THR A 124 0.99 -3.51 -5.13
CA THR A 124 0.38 -4.60 -5.90
C THR A 124 -0.72 -4.04 -6.76
N ILE A 125 -0.91 -4.60 -7.95
CA ILE A 125 -2.03 -4.29 -8.82
C ILE A 125 -2.86 -5.56 -8.94
N THR A 126 -4.17 -5.45 -8.76
CA THR A 126 -5.11 -6.57 -8.88
C THR A 126 -6.13 -6.25 -9.96
N VAL A 127 -6.21 -7.15 -10.94
CA VAL A 127 -7.20 -7.10 -12.02
C VAL A 127 -8.20 -8.22 -11.81
N SER A 128 -9.46 -7.84 -11.65
CA SER A 128 -10.58 -8.77 -11.55
C SER A 128 -11.35 -8.78 -12.87
N ARG A 129 -11.58 -9.98 -13.43
CA ARG A 129 -12.39 -10.21 -14.62
C ARG A 129 -13.54 -11.15 -14.32
N LYS A 130 -14.66 -10.94 -14.99
CA LYS A 130 -15.77 -11.90 -15.03
C LYS A 130 -15.41 -13.07 -15.95
N ASP A 131 -16.08 -14.19 -15.75
CA ASP A 131 -16.04 -15.40 -16.60
C ASP A 131 -16.32 -15.11 -18.08
N ASN A 132 -17.16 -14.13 -18.40
CA ASN A 132 -17.36 -13.63 -19.76
C ASN A 132 -16.21 -12.78 -20.33
N GLY A 133 -15.08 -12.68 -19.61
CA GLY A 133 -13.89 -11.94 -20.03
C GLY A 133 -13.93 -10.44 -19.76
N LEU A 134 -15.08 -9.87 -19.35
CA LEU A 134 -15.23 -8.44 -19.06
C LEU A 134 -14.45 -8.05 -17.80
N LEU A 135 -13.80 -6.87 -17.85
CA LEU A 135 -13.09 -6.32 -16.70
C LEU A 135 -14.11 -5.91 -15.62
N ALA A 136 -13.99 -6.51 -14.44
CA ALA A 136 -14.87 -6.27 -13.31
C ALA A 136 -14.35 -5.14 -12.43
N ARG A 137 -13.05 -5.18 -12.09
CA ARG A 137 -12.40 -4.21 -11.21
C ARG A 137 -10.92 -4.14 -11.51
N GLN A 138 -10.34 -2.97 -11.31
CA GLN A 138 -8.91 -2.77 -11.39
C GLN A 138 -8.50 -1.91 -10.21
N GLU A 139 -7.67 -2.49 -9.36
CA GLU A 139 -7.28 -1.90 -8.08
C GLU A 139 -5.78 -1.92 -7.92
N ALA A 140 -5.29 -0.99 -7.13
CA ALA A 140 -3.93 -1.02 -6.65
C ALA A 140 -3.91 -0.93 -5.13
N ARG A 141 -3.14 -1.82 -4.52
CA ARG A 141 -2.72 -1.69 -3.12
C ARG A 141 -1.54 -0.74 -3.08
N ILE A 142 -1.64 0.26 -2.22
CA ILE A 142 -0.63 1.32 -2.09
C ILE A 142 -0.16 1.45 -0.64
N SER A 143 1.07 1.93 -0.46
CA SER A 143 1.62 2.40 0.81
C SER A 143 1.77 3.92 0.76
N TRP A 144 1.25 4.60 1.77
CA TRP A 144 1.30 6.06 1.85
C TRP A 144 2.69 6.53 2.31
N PHE A 145 3.27 7.54 1.66
CA PHE A 145 4.52 8.11 2.14
C PHE A 145 4.31 8.88 3.46
N ALA A 146 5.28 8.80 4.37
CA ALA A 146 5.20 9.32 5.74
C ALA A 146 3.96 8.85 6.54
N SER A 147 3.43 7.65 6.25
CA SER A 147 2.39 6.98 7.02
C SER A 147 2.60 5.46 6.99
N PRO A 148 2.32 4.72 8.07
CA PRO A 148 2.41 3.27 8.08
C PRO A 148 1.22 2.59 7.38
N THR A 149 0.22 3.36 6.96
CA THR A 149 -1.03 2.83 6.42
C THR A 149 -0.85 2.35 4.98
N THR A 150 -1.61 1.31 4.63
CA THR A 150 -1.81 0.88 3.24
C THR A 150 -3.28 0.98 2.86
N SER A 151 -3.58 1.13 1.58
CA SER A 151 -4.97 1.19 1.10
C SER A 151 -5.10 0.50 -0.26
N SER A 152 -6.28 -0.09 -0.51
CA SER A 152 -6.67 -0.61 -1.82
C SER A 152 -7.57 0.40 -2.49
N LEU A 153 -7.14 0.96 -3.62
CA LEU A 153 -7.85 2.02 -4.32
C LEU A 153 -8.12 1.61 -5.77
N ALA A 154 -9.24 2.08 -6.29
CA ALA A 154 -9.51 2.00 -7.73
C ALA A 154 -8.50 2.89 -8.47
N LEU A 155 -8.15 2.49 -9.69
CA LEU A 155 -7.16 3.24 -10.47
C LEU A 155 -7.58 4.68 -10.80
N SER A 156 -8.88 4.96 -10.84
CA SER A 156 -9.42 6.32 -11.02
C SER A 156 -9.08 7.28 -9.87
N GLN A 157 -8.71 6.74 -8.70
CA GLN A 157 -8.29 7.52 -7.53
C GLN A 157 -6.78 7.78 -7.50
N LEU A 158 -6.06 7.25 -8.48
CA LEU A 158 -4.62 7.38 -8.63
C LEU A 158 -4.28 8.33 -9.79
N SER A 159 -3.14 8.99 -9.67
CA SER A 159 -2.65 9.94 -10.67
C SER A 159 -1.12 9.91 -10.67
N PRO A 160 -0.45 9.93 -11.83
CA PRO A 160 1.01 9.85 -11.88
C PRO A 160 1.69 10.96 -11.07
N PHE A 161 2.70 10.62 -10.27
CA PHE A 161 3.31 11.57 -9.34
C PHE A 161 4.01 12.74 -10.03
N LEU A 162 4.84 12.45 -11.04
CA LEU A 162 5.66 13.44 -11.71
C LEU A 162 4.83 14.38 -12.60
N GLU A 163 3.90 13.82 -13.38
CA GLU A 163 3.05 14.60 -14.31
C GLU A 163 2.15 15.58 -13.59
N ASN A 164 1.57 15.16 -12.46
CA ASN A 164 0.62 15.98 -11.70
C ASN A 164 1.26 16.69 -10.50
N PHE A 165 2.59 16.74 -10.43
CA PHE A 165 3.30 17.32 -9.29
C PHE A 165 2.90 18.77 -9.05
N GLN A 166 2.95 19.63 -10.07
CA GLN A 166 2.63 21.06 -9.93
C GLN A 166 1.15 21.29 -9.58
N LEU A 167 0.25 20.42 -10.06
CA LEU A 167 -1.19 20.53 -9.82
C LEU A 167 -1.58 20.11 -8.39
N ARG A 168 -0.91 19.09 -7.83
CA ARG A 168 -1.29 18.49 -6.55
C ARG A 168 -0.40 18.93 -5.39
N PHE A 169 0.78 19.49 -5.67
CA PHE A 169 1.71 19.94 -4.64
C PHE A 169 1.23 21.22 -3.96
N ASN A 170 0.95 21.12 -2.66
CA ASN A 170 0.57 22.26 -1.84
C ASN A 170 1.79 22.81 -1.08
N LYS A 171 2.41 23.86 -1.64
CA LYS A 171 3.58 24.55 -1.07
C LYS A 171 3.38 25.10 0.34
N LYS A 172 2.14 25.39 0.74
CA LYS A 172 1.83 25.98 2.05
C LYS A 172 1.85 24.96 3.19
N ARG A 173 1.72 23.67 2.86
CA ARG A 173 1.69 22.59 3.85
C ARG A 173 3.10 22.24 4.35
N LYS A 174 3.22 22.04 5.66
CA LYS A 174 4.47 21.70 6.37
C LYS A 174 4.33 20.34 7.08
N GLY A 175 5.36 19.93 7.80
CA GLY A 175 5.35 18.69 8.60
C GLY A 175 5.34 17.43 7.73
N LEU A 176 4.54 16.43 8.15
CA LEU A 176 4.45 15.11 7.51
C LEU A 176 4.17 15.18 6.00
N TYR A 177 3.39 16.16 5.55
CA TYR A 177 3.15 16.35 4.12
C TYR A 177 4.44 16.61 3.36
N ARG A 178 5.26 17.55 3.83
CA ARG A 178 6.51 17.91 3.14
C ARG A 178 7.51 16.75 3.18
N ARG A 179 7.55 16.02 4.29
CA ARG A 179 8.33 14.77 4.40
C ARG A 179 7.87 13.75 3.36
N ALA A 180 6.56 13.51 3.25
CA ALA A 180 5.99 12.57 2.29
C ALA A 180 6.36 12.94 0.85
N ILE A 181 6.29 14.22 0.50
CA ILE A 181 6.68 14.72 -0.83
C ILE A 181 8.17 14.48 -1.11
N THR A 182 9.04 14.77 -0.15
CA THR A 182 10.49 14.56 -0.31
C THR A 182 10.83 13.08 -0.46
N GLU A 183 10.25 12.21 0.37
CA GLU A 183 10.43 10.76 0.29
C GLU A 183 9.91 10.21 -1.05
N ALA A 184 8.73 10.66 -1.48
CA ALA A 184 8.14 10.28 -2.77
C ALA A 184 8.99 10.73 -3.96
N ALA A 185 9.52 11.96 -3.92
CA ALA A 185 10.40 12.46 -4.97
C ALA A 185 11.74 11.70 -5.02
N LYS A 186 12.31 11.35 -3.87
CA LYS A 186 13.51 10.50 -3.81
C LYS A 186 13.23 9.11 -4.39
N ALA A 187 12.12 8.50 -3.99
CA ALA A 187 11.69 7.20 -4.50
C ALA A 187 11.42 7.20 -6.00
N ALA A 188 10.78 8.25 -6.53
CA ALA A 188 10.50 8.39 -7.96
C ALA A 188 11.78 8.49 -8.79
N LYS A 189 12.82 9.16 -8.26
CA LYS A 189 14.13 9.23 -8.92
C LYS A 189 14.88 7.90 -8.91
N GLN A 190 14.68 7.09 -7.88
CA GLN A 190 15.28 5.75 -7.77
C GLN A 190 14.58 4.72 -8.65
N LEU A 191 13.37 5.00 -9.11
CA LEU A 191 12.59 4.10 -9.97
C LEU A 191 13.04 4.23 -11.42
N THR A 192 14.25 3.76 -11.71
CA THR A 192 14.78 3.66 -13.08
C THR A 192 14.03 2.58 -13.86
N PRO A 193 14.11 2.58 -15.21
CA PRO A 193 13.52 1.53 -16.04
C PRO A 193 14.00 0.12 -15.66
N GLU A 194 15.25 -0.01 -15.22
CA GLU A 194 15.83 -1.26 -14.73
C GLU A 194 15.15 -1.73 -13.44
N VAL A 195 15.01 -0.86 -12.44
CA VAL A 195 14.29 -1.19 -11.20
C VAL A 195 12.84 -1.55 -11.49
N ARG A 196 12.20 -0.81 -12.41
CA ARG A 196 10.84 -1.14 -12.87
C ARG A 196 10.78 -2.52 -13.51
N ALA A 197 11.74 -2.85 -14.38
CA ALA A 197 11.80 -4.16 -15.03
C ALA A 197 11.91 -5.29 -13.99
N LEU A 198 12.79 -5.13 -12.99
CA LEU A 198 12.95 -6.09 -11.89
C LEU A 198 11.67 -6.27 -11.07
N LEU A 199 10.93 -5.19 -10.81
CA LEU A 199 9.64 -5.27 -10.10
C LEU A 199 8.54 -5.94 -10.94
N THR A 200 8.72 -6.00 -12.26
CA THR A 200 7.78 -6.63 -13.20
C THR A 200 8.21 -8.00 -13.70
N GLN A 201 9.37 -8.51 -13.29
CA GLN A 201 10.02 -9.68 -13.91
C GLN A 201 9.36 -11.03 -13.62
N PHE A 202 8.52 -11.13 -12.59
CA PHE A 202 7.93 -12.41 -12.15
C PHE A 202 6.47 -12.63 -12.57
N GLU A 203 6.00 -11.93 -13.60
CA GLU A 203 4.66 -12.17 -14.14
C GLU A 203 4.72 -13.38 -15.09
N THR A 204 4.48 -14.59 -14.55
CA THR A 204 4.30 -15.84 -15.33
C THR A 204 2.82 -16.22 -15.43
#